data_AF-A0A2V1IQ27-F1
#
_entry.id   AF-A0A2V1IQ27-F1
#
_cell.length_a   1.000
_cell.length_b   1.000
_cell.length_c   1.000
_cell.angle_alpha   90.00
_cell.angle_beta   90.00
_cell.angle_gamma   90.00
#
_symmetry.space_group_name_H-M   'P 1'
#
loop_
_entity.id
_entity.type
_entity.pdbx_description
1 polymer ?
#
loop_
_entity_poly.entity_id
_entity_poly.type
_entity_poly.pdbx_seq_one_letter_code
_entity_poly.pdbx_strand_id
1 'polypeptide(L)'
;MINRVLIRIKVVQLLYSYLLSQSEFKIEPQVENLSRDKKYGHELYLDLLLMILELSGFDVSGGRRQSPLRGIALNKHIERNALGRSLNSIDEIRTLILRDRSGVALFDSVIPSIYDAIPSLPAYKSYIRLKKAELKDDVALWVSIINNLIADNPEFITAARKNPDFTVAGFNRGISSLLHTLNEYNDNRSLFNHARHALDYSLDKAYELYHNLLLLSVEITRMQDQRLDAAKHKYLPTDEDLHPNMRFVDNKFIKALCENEDFNAYMDEHKLSWDADSIMVRGLLDKIMESDLYKEYMARREESTYEEDCDFWRQVYKNIILPGDDLAEVLESKSVYWNDDLHVVGTFVLKTIRKFGQSKTEGADIRLLPQFKDDEDSRFGARLFEIAVKNCQEYRELIDSFVNEHRWDSERLAFMDIVVMVTAITELLNFPAIPIAVTLNEYIEIANAYSTPRSGAFINGILYSVINHLKSEGKLIKA
;
A
#
# COMPACT_ATOMS: atom_id res chain seq x y z
N MET A 1 20.33 1.15 -1.10
CA MET A 1 19.99 -0.28 -1.01
C MET A 1 18.66 -0.45 -1.68
N ILE A 2 17.63 0.23 -1.17
CA ILE A 2 16.32 0.35 -1.79
C ILE A 2 16.50 0.97 -3.17
N ASN A 3 16.20 0.18 -4.20
CA ASN A 3 16.25 0.60 -5.59
C ASN A 3 14.83 0.73 -6.14
N ARG A 4 14.70 1.28 -7.36
CA ARG A 4 13.39 1.46 -8.01
C ARG A 4 12.65 0.15 -8.26
N VAL A 5 13.35 -0.99 -8.37
CA VAL A 5 12.70 -2.31 -8.50
C VAL A 5 11.90 -2.64 -7.24
N LEU A 6 12.54 -2.61 -6.08
CA LEU A 6 11.89 -2.87 -4.80
C LEU A 6 10.76 -1.87 -4.52
N ILE A 7 11.00 -0.58 -4.83
CA ILE A 7 9.97 0.45 -4.63
C ILE A 7 8.72 0.17 -5.47
N ARG A 8 8.86 -0.25 -6.74
CA ARG A 8 7.71 -0.59 -7.59
C ARG A 8 6.92 -1.76 -7.03
N ILE A 9 7.61 -2.81 -6.58
CA ILE A 9 6.97 -3.98 -5.95
C ILE A 9 6.13 -3.53 -4.76
N LYS A 10 6.73 -2.77 -3.82
CA LYS A 10 6.00 -2.25 -2.65
C LYS A 10 4.83 -1.35 -3.05
N VAL A 11 4.99 -0.47 -4.03
CA VAL A 11 3.90 0.38 -4.50
C VAL A 11 2.75 -0.45 -5.08
N VAL A 12 3.04 -1.46 -5.90
CA VAL A 12 2.01 -2.36 -6.46
C VAL A 12 1.27 -3.12 -5.35
N GLN A 13 2.00 -3.69 -4.38
CA GLN A 13 1.42 -4.40 -3.25
C GLN A 13 0.51 -3.50 -2.41
N LEU A 14 0.99 -2.31 -2.04
CA LEU A 14 0.21 -1.37 -1.23
C LEU A 14 -0.97 -0.80 -2.01
N LEU A 15 -0.83 -0.56 -3.32
CA LEU A 15 -1.92 -0.10 -4.16
C LEU A 15 -2.99 -1.18 -4.31
N TYR A 16 -2.59 -2.46 -4.45
CA TYR A 16 -3.51 -3.59 -4.46
C TYR A 16 -4.33 -3.64 -3.16
N SER A 17 -3.65 -3.62 -2.00
CA SER A 17 -4.31 -3.66 -0.69
C SER A 17 -5.22 -2.44 -0.47
N TYR A 18 -4.77 -1.25 -0.88
CA TYR A 18 -5.56 -0.01 -0.79
C TYR A 18 -6.82 -0.10 -1.64
N LEU A 19 -6.70 -0.46 -2.93
CA LEU A 19 -7.85 -0.51 -3.85
C LEU A 19 -8.82 -1.65 -3.51
N LEU A 20 -8.34 -2.76 -2.94
CA LEU A 20 -9.21 -3.85 -2.47
C LEU A 20 -10.00 -3.45 -1.21
N SER A 21 -9.37 -2.65 -0.34
CA SER A 21 -9.96 -2.15 0.90
C SER A 21 -10.78 -0.88 0.71
N GLN A 22 -10.66 -0.22 -0.45
CA GLN A 22 -11.41 0.98 -0.77
C GLN A 22 -12.90 0.62 -0.84
N SER A 23 -13.66 1.05 0.16
CA SER A 23 -15.10 1.11 0.05
C SER A 23 -15.42 2.26 -0.93
N GLU A 24 -15.62 1.91 -2.19
CA GLU A 24 -16.41 2.76 -3.08
C GLU A 24 -17.69 3.16 -2.33
N PHE A 25 -18.19 4.39 -2.56
CA PHE A 25 -19.46 4.82 -1.98
C PHE A 25 -20.56 3.88 -2.49
N LYS A 26 -20.86 2.83 -1.72
CA LYS A 26 -21.84 1.83 -2.08
C LYS A 26 -23.15 2.28 -1.48
N ILE A 27 -24.05 2.70 -2.35
CA ILE A 27 -25.45 2.87 -1.96
C ILE A 27 -25.92 1.51 -1.44
N GLU A 28 -26.50 1.49 -0.22
CA GLU A 28 -27.07 0.24 0.31
C GLU A 28 -27.95 -0.43 -0.76
N PRO A 29 -27.71 -1.70 -1.13
CA PRO A 29 -28.48 -2.34 -2.19
C PRO A 29 -29.93 -2.53 -1.76
N GLN A 30 -30.85 -2.46 -2.71
CA GLN A 30 -32.25 -2.75 -2.47
C GLN A 30 -32.42 -4.24 -2.11
N VAL A 31 -32.81 -4.55 -0.88
CA VAL A 31 -33.02 -5.94 -0.44
C VAL A 31 -34.32 -6.50 -1.03
N GLU A 32 -34.31 -7.72 -1.54
CA GLU A 32 -35.53 -8.40 -2.03
C GLU A 32 -36.42 -8.86 -0.85
N ASN A 33 -37.74 -8.67 -0.96
CA ASN A 33 -38.76 -8.94 0.08
C ASN A 33 -38.66 -8.07 1.36
N LEU A 34 -39.06 -6.81 1.26
CA LEU A 34 -38.98 -5.83 2.36
C LEU A 34 -40.25 -5.79 3.20
N SER A 35 -40.08 -5.72 4.53
CA SER A 35 -41.12 -5.18 5.41
C SER A 35 -41.36 -3.71 5.07
N ARG A 36 -42.55 -3.18 5.38
CA ARG A 36 -42.93 -1.78 5.13
C ARG A 36 -41.89 -0.80 5.69
N ASP A 37 -41.35 -1.07 6.88
CA ASP A 37 -40.31 -0.25 7.51
C ASP A 37 -39.02 -0.20 6.70
N LYS A 38 -38.55 -1.35 6.20
CA LYS A 38 -37.30 -1.41 5.42
C LYS A 38 -37.45 -0.75 4.05
N LYS A 39 -38.62 -0.90 3.42
CA LYS A 39 -38.94 -0.26 2.13
C LYS A 39 -38.90 1.27 2.26
N TYR A 40 -39.65 1.82 3.22
CA TYR A 40 -39.68 3.26 3.46
C TYR A 40 -38.31 3.79 3.91
N GLY A 41 -37.59 3.06 4.78
CA GLY A 41 -36.27 3.49 5.22
C GLY A 41 -35.24 3.59 4.09
N HIS A 42 -35.29 2.67 3.12
CA HIS A 42 -34.42 2.73 1.94
C HIS A 42 -34.81 3.89 0.99
N GLU A 43 -36.10 4.12 0.77
CA GLU A 43 -36.58 5.27 -0.02
C GLU A 43 -36.13 6.60 0.61
N LEU A 44 -36.33 6.75 1.93
CA LEU A 44 -35.89 7.94 2.66
C LEU A 44 -34.37 8.12 2.60
N TYR A 45 -33.60 7.04 2.71
CA TYR A 45 -32.14 7.10 2.57
C TYR A 45 -31.71 7.70 1.22
N LEU A 46 -32.31 7.26 0.12
CA LEU A 46 -32.04 7.79 -1.22
C LEU A 46 -32.47 9.26 -1.34
N ASP A 47 -33.62 9.62 -0.78
CA ASP A 47 -34.09 11.01 -0.77
C ASP A 47 -33.15 11.92 0.02
N LEU A 48 -32.61 11.45 1.14
CA LEU A 48 -31.64 12.22 1.93
C LEU A 48 -30.31 12.40 1.20
N LEU A 49 -29.83 11.40 0.45
CA LEU A 49 -28.63 11.54 -0.39
C LEU A 49 -28.81 12.61 -1.46
N LEU A 50 -29.97 12.62 -2.12
CA LEU A 50 -30.30 13.66 -3.09
C LEU A 50 -30.50 15.01 -2.41
N MET A 51 -31.06 15.05 -1.20
CA MET A 51 -31.19 16.31 -0.46
C MET A 51 -29.81 16.92 -0.14
N ILE A 52 -28.80 16.11 0.18
CA ILE A 52 -27.41 16.59 0.30
C ILE A 52 -26.93 17.23 -1.01
N LEU A 53 -27.24 16.62 -2.17
CA LEU A 53 -26.91 17.17 -3.48
C LEU A 53 -27.64 18.49 -3.76
N GLU A 54 -28.93 18.56 -3.48
CA GLU A 54 -29.76 19.76 -3.65
C GLU A 54 -29.24 20.91 -2.79
N LEU A 55 -28.99 20.66 -1.50
CA LEU A 55 -28.40 21.61 -0.57
C LEU A 55 -26.95 21.99 -0.96
N SER A 56 -26.24 21.12 -1.69
CA SER A 56 -24.92 21.41 -2.26
C SER A 56 -24.99 22.17 -3.61
N GLY A 57 -26.19 22.47 -4.12
CA GLY A 57 -26.37 23.22 -5.37
C GLY A 57 -26.28 22.38 -6.65
N PHE A 58 -26.50 21.06 -6.57
CA PHE A 58 -26.66 20.20 -7.75
C PHE A 58 -28.15 20.04 -8.11
N ASP A 59 -28.44 19.89 -9.40
CA ASP A 59 -29.79 19.59 -9.87
C ASP A 59 -30.07 18.09 -9.70
N VAL A 60 -31.05 17.78 -8.85
CA VAL A 60 -31.46 16.40 -8.55
C VAL A 60 -32.70 15.96 -9.32
N SER A 61 -33.19 16.79 -10.25
CA SER A 61 -34.41 16.55 -11.02
C SER A 61 -34.21 16.40 -12.53
N GLY A 62 -32.97 16.53 -13.00
CA GLY A 62 -32.65 16.51 -14.43
C GLY A 62 -33.41 17.58 -15.22
N GLY A 63 -33.57 18.77 -14.65
CA GLY A 63 -34.22 19.93 -15.26
C GLY A 63 -35.74 19.95 -15.23
N ARG A 64 -36.41 18.96 -14.62
CA ARG A 64 -37.89 18.85 -14.63
C ARG A 64 -38.57 19.67 -13.54
N ARG A 65 -37.83 19.98 -12.48
CA ARG A 65 -38.33 20.62 -11.28
C ARG A 65 -37.40 21.75 -10.90
N GLN A 66 -37.99 22.83 -10.44
CA GLN A 66 -37.22 23.99 -10.02
C GLN A 66 -36.69 23.79 -8.61
N SER A 67 -35.40 24.08 -8.41
CA SER A 67 -34.79 23.98 -7.08
C SER A 67 -35.53 24.84 -6.06
N PRO A 68 -35.84 24.31 -4.85
CA PRO A 68 -36.39 25.10 -3.75
C PRO A 68 -35.43 26.20 -3.26
N LEU A 69 -34.14 26.12 -3.59
CA LEU A 69 -33.14 27.14 -3.29
C LEU A 69 -33.04 28.24 -4.36
N ARG A 70 -33.92 28.23 -5.37
CA ARG A 70 -33.91 29.26 -6.42
C ARG A 70 -34.11 30.65 -5.81
N GLY A 71 -33.16 31.55 -6.08
CA GLY A 71 -33.19 32.93 -5.60
C GLY A 71 -32.50 33.12 -4.25
N ILE A 72 -32.04 32.04 -3.60
CA ILE A 72 -31.19 32.09 -2.42
C ILE A 72 -29.73 32.15 -2.88
N ALA A 73 -28.94 33.02 -2.26
CA ALA A 73 -27.50 33.08 -2.50
C ALA A 73 -26.84 31.83 -1.89
N LEU A 74 -26.30 30.96 -2.74
CA LEU A 74 -25.65 29.74 -2.28
C LEU A 74 -24.40 30.08 -1.45
N ASN A 75 -24.26 29.36 -0.35
CA ASN A 75 -23.15 29.45 0.57
C ASN A 75 -21.89 28.89 -0.09
N LYS A 76 -20.89 29.75 -0.33
CA LYS A 76 -19.61 29.39 -0.97
C LYS A 76 -18.85 28.21 -0.34
N HIS A 77 -19.14 27.89 0.92
CA HIS A 77 -18.50 26.80 1.66
C HIS A 77 -19.22 25.46 1.51
N ILE A 78 -20.50 25.48 1.12
CA ILE A 78 -21.36 24.30 0.98
C ILE A 78 -21.58 23.98 -0.50
N GLU A 79 -21.72 25.03 -1.32
CA GLU A 79 -21.91 24.91 -2.76
C GLU A 79 -20.78 24.08 -3.39
N ARG A 80 -21.17 22.96 -4.00
CA ARG A 80 -20.29 22.04 -4.73
C ARG A 80 -19.05 21.64 -3.93
N ASN A 81 -19.20 21.45 -2.62
CA ASN A 81 -18.14 20.92 -1.77
C ASN A 81 -17.70 19.51 -2.24
N ALA A 82 -16.59 19.01 -1.70
CA ALA A 82 -15.99 17.77 -2.17
C ALA A 82 -16.95 16.58 -2.02
N LEU A 83 -17.70 16.50 -0.90
CA LEU A 83 -18.71 15.46 -0.72
C LEU A 83 -19.80 15.53 -1.79
N GLY A 84 -20.39 16.71 -2.03
CA GLY A 84 -21.44 16.87 -3.04
C GLY A 84 -20.95 16.50 -4.45
N ARG A 85 -19.71 16.84 -4.80
CA ARG A 85 -19.09 16.44 -6.07
C ARG A 85 -18.92 14.93 -6.17
N SER A 86 -18.41 14.29 -5.11
CA SER A 86 -18.22 12.84 -5.05
C SER A 86 -19.54 12.08 -5.17
N LEU A 87 -20.57 12.50 -4.44
CA LEU A 87 -21.91 11.91 -4.55
C LEU A 87 -22.47 12.06 -5.96
N ASN A 88 -22.33 13.24 -6.57
CA ASN A 88 -22.84 13.50 -7.91
C ASN A 88 -22.05 12.76 -9.01
N SER A 89 -20.86 12.22 -8.76
CA SER A 89 -20.14 11.38 -9.73
C SER A 89 -20.59 9.92 -9.75
N ILE A 90 -21.42 9.48 -8.80
CA ILE A 90 -21.85 8.08 -8.68
C ILE A 90 -22.93 7.77 -9.73
N ASP A 91 -22.72 6.73 -10.54
CA ASP A 91 -23.63 6.35 -11.62
C ASP A 91 -25.01 5.91 -11.10
N GLU A 92 -25.09 5.23 -9.96
CA GLU A 92 -26.36 4.88 -9.32
C GLU A 92 -27.15 6.13 -8.91
N ILE A 93 -26.49 7.18 -8.40
CA ILE A 93 -27.17 8.44 -8.06
C ILE A 93 -27.62 9.17 -9.32
N ARG A 94 -26.77 9.22 -10.36
CA ARG A 94 -27.13 9.84 -11.65
C ARG A 94 -28.30 9.14 -12.32
N THR A 95 -28.30 7.81 -12.34
CA THR A 95 -29.42 7.03 -12.88
C THR A 95 -30.68 7.21 -12.07
N LEU A 96 -30.59 7.39 -10.75
CA LEU A 96 -31.72 7.69 -9.89
C LEU A 96 -32.33 9.08 -10.19
N ILE A 97 -31.48 10.11 -10.37
CA ILE A 97 -31.90 11.45 -10.81
C ILE A 97 -32.61 11.38 -12.17
N LEU A 98 -32.05 10.62 -13.13
CA LEU A 98 -32.63 10.48 -14.47
C LEU A 98 -33.95 9.70 -14.47
N ARG A 99 -34.13 8.73 -13.58
CA ARG A 99 -35.34 7.90 -13.51
C ARG A 99 -36.48 8.55 -12.72
N ASP A 100 -36.26 9.71 -12.08
CA ASP A 100 -37.27 10.47 -11.32
C ASP A 100 -38.02 9.62 -10.29
N ARG A 101 -37.27 8.73 -9.64
CA ARG A 101 -37.78 7.90 -8.54
C ARG A 101 -37.63 8.58 -7.17
N SER A 102 -37.24 9.86 -7.15
CA SER A 102 -36.91 10.59 -5.93
C SER A 102 -38.14 11.24 -5.29
N GLY A 103 -38.43 10.89 -4.04
CA GLY A 103 -39.40 11.54 -3.17
C GLY A 103 -38.93 12.85 -2.58
N VAL A 104 -37.72 13.33 -2.93
CA VAL A 104 -37.10 14.60 -2.47
C VAL A 104 -38.06 15.79 -2.54
N ALA A 105 -38.95 15.81 -3.53
CA ALA A 105 -39.93 16.89 -3.69
C ALA A 105 -40.89 17.06 -2.52
N LEU A 106 -41.08 16.02 -1.70
CA LEU A 106 -41.86 16.09 -0.47
C LEU A 106 -41.24 17.08 0.55
N PHE A 107 -39.93 17.33 0.46
CA PHE A 107 -39.17 18.14 1.41
C PHE A 107 -38.95 19.60 0.97
N ASP A 108 -39.46 20.02 -0.19
CA ASP A 108 -39.28 21.38 -0.71
C ASP A 108 -39.67 22.50 0.23
N SER A 109 -40.76 22.30 0.96
CA SER A 109 -41.25 23.30 1.88
C SER A 109 -40.30 23.52 3.06
N VAL A 110 -39.39 22.57 3.33
CA VAL A 110 -38.50 22.55 4.50
C VAL A 110 -37.05 22.85 4.10
N ILE A 111 -36.63 22.50 2.87
CA ILE A 111 -35.26 22.69 2.38
C ILE A 111 -34.72 24.12 2.58
N PRO A 112 -35.46 25.21 2.25
CA PRO A 112 -34.97 26.57 2.47
C PRO A 112 -34.70 26.89 3.96
N SER A 113 -35.60 26.47 4.85
CA SER A 113 -35.48 26.65 6.30
C SER A 113 -34.26 25.92 6.86
N ILE A 114 -34.03 24.68 6.41
CA ILE A 114 -32.84 23.90 6.78
C ILE A 114 -31.58 24.60 6.27
N TYR A 115 -31.57 25.08 5.03
CA TYR A 115 -30.43 25.74 4.41
C TYR A 115 -30.00 27.01 5.17
N ASP A 116 -30.97 27.86 5.50
CA ASP A 116 -30.75 29.10 6.24
C ASP A 116 -30.26 28.85 7.67
N ALA A 117 -30.57 27.68 8.25
CA ALA A 117 -30.12 27.30 9.58
C ALA A 117 -28.66 26.79 9.61
N ILE A 118 -28.07 26.35 8.50
CA ILE A 118 -26.71 25.75 8.48
C ILE A 118 -25.65 26.68 9.12
N PRO A 119 -25.60 27.99 8.83
CA PRO A 119 -24.61 28.90 9.42
C PRO A 119 -24.66 29.01 10.95
N SER A 120 -25.79 28.63 11.57
CA SER A 120 -25.94 28.66 13.03
C SER A 120 -25.15 27.54 13.73
N LEU A 121 -24.85 26.44 13.03
CA LEU A 121 -24.22 25.25 13.60
C LEU A 121 -22.78 25.52 14.06
N PRO A 122 -22.36 25.02 15.24
CA PRO A 122 -20.96 25.06 15.68
C PRO A 122 -20.01 24.39 14.68
N ALA A 123 -20.42 23.26 14.08
CA ALA A 123 -19.65 22.56 13.06
C ALA A 123 -19.38 23.43 11.84
N TYR A 124 -20.38 24.20 11.37
CA TYR A 124 -20.21 25.13 10.26
C TYR A 124 -19.21 26.25 10.60
N LYS A 125 -19.31 26.84 11.80
CA LYS A 125 -18.39 27.89 12.26
C LYS A 125 -16.93 27.42 12.33
N SER A 126 -16.71 26.17 12.70
CA SER A 126 -15.39 25.54 12.68
C SER A 126 -14.93 25.26 11.25
N TYR A 127 -15.82 24.74 10.40
CA TYR A 127 -15.56 24.38 9.01
C TYR A 127 -15.07 25.58 8.17
N ILE A 128 -15.71 26.74 8.28
CA ILE A 128 -15.32 27.94 7.50
C ILE A 128 -13.95 28.52 7.86
N ARG A 129 -13.36 28.10 9.00
CA ARG A 129 -12.02 28.54 9.44
C ARG A 129 -10.90 27.71 8.80
N LEU A 130 -11.22 26.58 8.17
CA LEU A 130 -10.24 25.73 7.51
C LEU A 130 -9.66 26.43 6.28
N LYS A 131 -8.32 26.44 6.16
CA LYS A 131 -7.62 27.00 4.99
C LYS A 131 -7.95 26.23 3.71
N LYS A 132 -8.12 24.92 3.82
CA LYS A 132 -8.49 24.02 2.74
C LYS A 132 -9.31 22.89 3.36
N ALA A 133 -10.64 22.96 3.21
CA ALA A 133 -11.53 21.91 3.64
C ALA A 133 -11.28 20.66 2.80
N GLU A 134 -11.22 19.52 3.47
CA GLU A 134 -11.03 18.21 2.85
C GLU A 134 -12.30 17.39 3.07
N LEU A 135 -12.43 16.28 2.34
CA LEU A 135 -13.66 15.49 2.34
C LEU A 135 -14.14 15.06 3.74
N LYS A 136 -13.22 14.76 4.66
CA LYS A 136 -13.54 14.44 6.07
C LYS A 136 -14.26 15.58 6.78
N ASP A 137 -13.90 16.82 6.47
CA ASP A 137 -14.46 18.01 7.08
C ASP A 137 -15.87 18.24 6.52
N ASP A 138 -16.07 17.96 5.22
CA ASP A 138 -17.38 17.97 4.58
C ASP A 138 -18.29 16.92 5.19
N VAL A 139 -17.81 15.69 5.36
CA VAL A 139 -18.56 14.59 6.00
C VAL A 139 -18.94 14.98 7.43
N ALA A 140 -18.01 15.50 8.22
CA ALA A 140 -18.30 15.92 9.59
C ALA A 140 -19.34 17.06 9.64
N LEU A 141 -19.25 18.03 8.72
CA LEU A 141 -20.24 19.08 8.57
C LEU A 141 -21.62 18.50 8.21
N TRP A 142 -21.69 17.60 7.23
CA TRP A 142 -22.94 16.98 6.78
C TRP A 142 -23.55 16.09 7.85
N VAL A 143 -22.78 15.27 8.56
CA VAL A 143 -23.23 14.50 9.72
C VAL A 143 -23.80 15.43 10.79
N SER A 144 -23.18 16.58 11.05
CA SER A 144 -23.73 17.59 11.95
C SER A 144 -25.02 18.21 11.43
N ILE A 145 -25.16 18.47 10.13
CA ILE A 145 -26.39 19.01 9.53
C ILE A 145 -27.52 17.98 9.67
N ILE A 146 -27.27 16.71 9.31
CA ILE A 146 -28.27 15.64 9.42
C ILE A 146 -28.74 15.48 10.87
N ASN A 147 -27.82 15.35 11.82
CA ASN A 147 -28.18 15.12 13.22
C ASN A 147 -28.90 16.32 13.86
N ASN A 148 -28.46 17.55 13.58
CA ASN A 148 -28.95 18.72 14.32
C ASN A 148 -30.08 19.48 13.62
N LEU A 149 -30.21 19.38 12.29
CA LEU A 149 -31.19 20.16 11.51
C LEU A 149 -32.26 19.31 10.82
N ILE A 150 -32.09 17.99 10.73
CA ILE A 150 -32.98 17.11 9.97
C ILE A 150 -33.59 16.00 10.84
N ALA A 151 -32.76 15.19 11.51
CA ALA A 151 -33.20 13.97 12.20
C ALA A 151 -34.36 14.21 13.19
N ASP A 152 -34.24 15.27 14.01
CA ASP A 152 -35.24 15.62 15.03
C ASP A 152 -36.08 16.85 14.65
N ASN A 153 -36.04 17.30 13.39
CA ASN A 153 -36.75 18.51 12.94
C ASN A 153 -38.26 18.24 12.77
N PRO A 154 -39.14 18.93 13.51
CA PRO A 154 -40.59 18.68 13.44
C PRO A 154 -41.22 18.95 12.06
N GLU A 155 -40.73 19.96 11.34
CA GLU A 155 -41.21 20.29 9.98
C GLU A 155 -40.77 19.22 8.99
N PHE A 156 -39.53 18.75 9.11
CA PHE A 156 -39.00 17.68 8.28
C PHE A 156 -39.76 16.36 8.50
N ILE A 157 -40.01 15.98 9.77
CA ILE A 157 -40.79 14.79 10.12
C ILE A 157 -42.23 14.93 9.59
N THR A 158 -42.81 16.13 9.64
CA THR A 158 -44.16 16.38 9.11
C THR A 158 -44.20 16.23 7.58
N ALA A 159 -43.17 16.69 6.87
CA ALA A 159 -43.04 16.46 5.44
C ALA A 159 -42.87 14.96 5.12
N ALA A 160 -42.04 14.25 5.88
CA ALA A 160 -41.81 12.81 5.74
C ALA A 160 -43.11 12.00 5.91
N ARG A 161 -43.99 12.40 6.84
CA ARG A 161 -45.30 11.77 7.09
C ARG A 161 -46.29 11.87 5.93
N LYS A 162 -46.05 12.73 4.94
CA LYS A 162 -46.89 12.82 3.74
C LYS A 162 -46.74 11.59 2.84
N ASN A 163 -45.64 10.83 2.97
CA ASN A 163 -45.46 9.57 2.25
C ASN A 163 -46.41 8.50 2.86
N PRO A 164 -47.27 7.85 2.05
CA PRO A 164 -48.20 6.82 2.54
C PRO A 164 -47.49 5.62 3.18
N ASP A 165 -46.23 5.34 2.82
CA ASP A 165 -45.43 4.26 3.37
C ASP A 165 -44.67 4.65 4.65
N PHE A 166 -44.84 5.89 5.16
CA PHE A 166 -44.15 6.39 6.34
C PHE A 166 -44.31 5.47 7.56
N THR A 167 -43.17 5.19 8.20
CA THR A 167 -43.08 4.48 9.48
C THR A 167 -41.98 5.11 10.32
N VAL A 168 -42.17 5.17 11.65
CA VAL A 168 -41.15 5.73 12.56
C VAL A 168 -39.87 4.88 12.53
N ALA A 169 -40.02 3.55 12.51
CA ALA A 169 -38.89 2.63 12.40
C ALA A 169 -38.14 2.79 11.07
N GLY A 170 -38.86 2.94 9.95
CA GLY A 170 -38.25 3.20 8.65
C GLY A 170 -37.57 4.57 8.60
N PHE A 171 -38.16 5.61 9.20
CA PHE A 171 -37.53 6.93 9.29
C PHE A 171 -36.17 6.89 9.99
N ASN A 172 -36.13 6.30 11.20
CA ASN A 172 -34.90 6.15 11.98
C ASN A 172 -33.86 5.30 11.23
N ARG A 173 -34.31 4.26 10.52
CA ARG A 173 -33.44 3.44 9.67
C ARG A 173 -32.84 4.25 8.52
N GLY A 174 -33.62 5.04 7.79
CA GLY A 174 -33.12 5.85 6.67
C GLY A 174 -32.07 6.87 7.10
N ILE A 175 -32.29 7.53 8.25
CA ILE A 175 -31.29 8.44 8.85
C ILE A 175 -30.03 7.67 9.25
N SER A 176 -30.18 6.53 9.93
CA SER A 176 -29.03 5.72 10.38
C SER A 176 -28.21 5.18 9.21
N SER A 177 -28.87 4.69 8.15
CA SER A 177 -28.23 4.24 6.91
C SER A 177 -27.46 5.38 6.24
N LEU A 178 -28.04 6.58 6.15
CA LEU A 178 -27.33 7.74 5.61
C LEU A 178 -26.06 8.07 6.40
N LEU A 179 -26.18 8.16 7.73
CA LEU A 179 -25.05 8.46 8.60
C LEU A 179 -23.98 7.38 8.50
N HIS A 180 -24.36 6.11 8.38
CA HIS A 180 -23.44 5.00 8.16
C HIS A 180 -22.67 5.18 6.85
N THR A 181 -23.36 5.38 5.71
CA THR A 181 -22.72 5.58 4.40
C THR A 181 -21.78 6.79 4.39
N LEU A 182 -22.18 7.91 5.01
CA LEU A 182 -21.34 9.11 5.11
C LEU A 182 -20.08 8.86 5.93
N ASN A 183 -20.20 8.14 7.05
CA ASN A 183 -19.06 7.84 7.92
C ASN A 183 -18.13 6.78 7.34
N GLU A 184 -18.63 5.77 6.62
CA GLU A 184 -17.78 4.84 5.87
C GLU A 184 -16.95 5.55 4.81
N TYR A 185 -17.51 6.60 4.17
CA TYR A 185 -16.78 7.38 3.18
C TYR A 185 -15.63 8.21 3.76
N ASN A 186 -15.70 8.59 5.04
CA ASN A 186 -14.60 9.23 5.77
C ASN A 186 -13.37 8.29 5.91
N ASP A 187 -13.60 6.98 5.91
CA ASP A 187 -12.57 5.98 6.16
C ASP A 187 -11.57 5.87 4.98
N ASN A 188 -11.97 6.21 3.75
CA ASN A 188 -11.10 6.15 2.57
C ASN A 188 -9.83 7.01 2.68
N ARG A 189 -9.87 8.14 3.39
CA ARG A 189 -8.66 8.94 3.63
C ARG A 189 -7.79 8.38 4.76
N SER A 190 -8.42 7.85 5.80
CA SER A 190 -7.72 7.12 6.85
C SER A 190 -6.96 5.94 6.23
N LEU A 191 -7.65 5.18 5.37
CA LEU A 191 -7.12 4.09 4.58
C LEU A 191 -5.97 4.54 3.67
N PHE A 192 -6.12 5.66 2.97
CA PHE A 192 -5.04 6.22 2.13
C PHE A 192 -3.80 6.57 2.96
N ASN A 193 -3.97 7.31 4.05
CA ASN A 193 -2.85 7.68 4.92
C ASN A 193 -2.20 6.43 5.53
N HIS A 194 -3.01 5.44 5.94
CA HIS A 194 -2.53 4.18 6.45
C HIS A 194 -1.71 3.42 5.40
N ALA A 195 -2.22 3.28 4.16
CA ALA A 195 -1.50 2.65 3.06
C ALA A 195 -0.20 3.39 2.71
N ARG A 196 -0.23 4.73 2.73
CA ARG A 196 0.93 5.58 2.48
C ARG A 196 2.01 5.45 3.56
N HIS A 197 1.62 5.38 4.82
CA HIS A 197 2.54 5.11 5.94
C HIS A 197 3.03 3.66 5.93
N ALA A 198 2.17 2.71 5.57
CA ALA A 198 2.55 1.31 5.43
C ALA A 198 3.58 1.10 4.31
N LEU A 199 3.51 1.89 3.23
CA LEU A 199 4.55 1.92 2.19
C LEU A 199 5.91 2.32 2.76
N ASP A 200 5.99 3.46 3.46
CA ASP A 200 7.24 3.94 4.07
C ASP A 200 7.79 2.89 5.05
N TYR A 201 6.92 2.38 5.94
CA TYR A 201 7.28 1.35 6.90
C TYR A 201 7.77 0.05 6.23
N SER A 202 7.16 -0.36 5.12
CA SER A 202 7.61 -1.55 4.38
C SER A 202 9.01 -1.38 3.77
N LEU A 203 9.36 -0.17 3.34
CA LEU A 203 10.67 0.18 2.82
C LEU A 203 11.72 0.22 3.94
N ASP A 204 11.36 0.78 5.10
CA ASP A 204 12.18 0.73 6.31
C ASP A 204 12.44 -0.71 6.74
N LYS A 205 11.41 -1.56 6.71
CA LYS A 205 11.56 -2.99 7.02
C LYS A 205 12.48 -3.72 6.04
N ALA A 206 12.45 -3.40 4.75
CA ALA A 206 13.42 -3.98 3.82
C ALA A 206 14.88 -3.60 4.16
N TYR A 207 15.10 -2.38 4.68
CA TYR A 207 16.42 -1.93 5.12
C TYR A 207 16.85 -2.54 6.45
N GLU A 208 15.90 -2.76 7.36
CA GLU A 208 16.12 -3.56 8.56
C GLU A 208 16.52 -5.00 8.20
N LEU A 209 15.87 -5.61 7.21
CA LEU A 209 16.22 -6.94 6.72
C LEU A 209 17.65 -7.00 6.18
N TYR A 210 18.10 -5.98 5.46
CA TYR A 210 19.48 -5.91 4.95
C TYR A 210 20.50 -6.01 6.09
N HIS A 211 20.29 -5.26 7.18
CA HIS A 211 21.18 -5.29 8.34
C HIS A 211 21.04 -6.56 9.16
N ASN A 212 19.81 -7.07 9.34
CA ASN A 212 19.57 -8.36 10.01
C ASN A 212 20.29 -9.50 9.28
N LEU A 213 20.26 -9.50 7.95
CA LEU A 213 20.98 -10.48 7.16
C LEU A 213 22.49 -10.32 7.33
N LEU A 214 23.06 -9.11 7.38
CA LEU A 214 24.50 -8.95 7.66
C LEU A 214 24.85 -9.45 9.08
N LEU A 215 24.05 -9.08 10.08
CA LEU A 215 24.19 -9.53 11.47
C LEU A 215 24.12 -11.06 11.60
N LEU A 216 23.33 -11.73 10.76
CA LEU A 216 23.20 -13.19 10.79
C LEU A 216 24.56 -13.90 10.62
N SER A 217 25.45 -13.39 9.75
CA SER A 217 26.79 -13.97 9.59
C SER A 217 27.66 -13.83 10.84
N VAL A 218 27.52 -12.71 11.55
CA VAL A 218 28.19 -12.46 12.83
C VAL A 218 27.68 -13.42 13.90
N GLU A 219 26.36 -13.60 13.97
CA GLU A 219 25.71 -14.48 14.95
C GLU A 219 26.02 -15.96 14.73
N ILE A 220 26.06 -16.41 13.47
CA ILE A 220 26.50 -17.78 13.15
C ILE A 220 27.97 -17.98 13.55
N THR A 221 28.83 -16.99 13.32
CA THR A 221 30.25 -17.04 13.73
C THR A 221 30.39 -17.09 15.25
N ARG A 222 29.65 -16.24 15.96
CA ARG A 222 29.58 -16.22 17.43
C ARG A 222 29.09 -17.54 18.01
N MET A 223 28.07 -18.14 17.40
CA MET A 223 27.56 -19.47 17.79
C MET A 223 28.62 -20.56 17.65
N GLN A 224 29.42 -20.52 16.58
CA GLN A 224 30.52 -21.47 16.40
C GLN A 224 31.63 -21.28 17.42
N ASP A 225 31.98 -20.03 17.75
CA ASP A 225 32.95 -19.74 18.81
C ASP A 225 32.49 -20.31 20.16
N GLN A 226 31.23 -20.06 20.55
CA GLN A 226 30.64 -20.63 21.75
C GLN A 226 30.64 -22.17 21.74
N ARG A 227 30.40 -22.79 20.58
CA ARG A 227 30.45 -24.25 20.42
C ARG A 227 31.85 -24.80 20.63
N LEU A 228 32.87 -24.14 20.09
CA LEU A 228 34.28 -24.52 20.26
C LEU A 228 34.74 -24.33 21.72
N ASP A 229 34.32 -23.23 22.36
CA ASP A 229 34.61 -22.99 23.77
C ASP A 229 33.97 -24.04 24.68
N ALA A 230 32.69 -24.36 24.45
CA ALA A 230 32.01 -25.44 25.17
C ALA A 230 32.67 -26.81 24.97
N ALA A 231 33.22 -27.07 23.77
CA ALA A 231 33.91 -28.31 23.46
C ALA A 231 35.24 -28.46 24.24
N LYS A 232 35.99 -27.37 24.46
CA LYS A 232 37.19 -27.34 25.32
C LYS A 232 36.88 -27.72 26.76
N HIS A 233 35.68 -27.37 27.22
CA HIS A 233 35.25 -27.54 28.61
C HIS A 233 34.40 -28.80 28.85
N LYS A 234 34.25 -29.69 27.87
CA LYS A 234 33.52 -30.95 28.05
C LYS A 234 34.28 -31.93 28.96
N TYR A 235 33.57 -32.92 29.53
CA TYR A 235 34.13 -33.84 30.54
C TYR A 235 35.39 -34.60 30.08
N LEU A 236 35.49 -34.90 28.78
CA LEU A 236 36.65 -35.54 28.14
C LEU A 236 36.94 -34.83 26.81
N PRO A 237 37.73 -33.74 26.79
CA PRO A 237 38.16 -33.06 25.57
C PRO A 237 39.13 -33.93 24.77
N THR A 238 38.97 -33.99 23.46
CA THR A 238 39.97 -34.55 22.52
C THR A 238 41.04 -33.51 22.21
N ASP A 239 42.15 -33.93 21.58
CA ASP A 239 43.20 -32.99 21.18
C ASP A 239 42.70 -31.93 20.18
N GLU A 240 41.78 -32.32 19.28
CA GLU A 240 41.10 -31.39 18.37
C GLU A 240 40.17 -30.41 19.09
N ASP A 241 39.59 -30.78 20.24
CA ASP A 241 38.78 -29.86 21.04
C ASP A 241 39.65 -28.86 21.80
N LEU A 242 40.84 -29.27 22.25
CA LEU A 242 41.78 -28.40 22.96
C LEU A 242 42.48 -27.42 22.00
N HIS A 243 42.70 -27.84 20.75
CA HIS A 243 43.35 -27.06 19.71
C HIS A 243 42.47 -26.94 18.45
N PRO A 244 41.29 -26.31 18.56
CA PRO A 244 40.37 -26.25 17.44
C PRO A 244 40.91 -25.33 16.35
N ASN A 245 40.56 -25.64 15.10
CA ASN A 245 40.84 -24.76 13.97
C ASN A 245 39.94 -23.51 14.03
N MET A 246 40.56 -22.35 14.31
CA MET A 246 39.85 -21.08 14.49
C MET A 246 39.52 -20.35 13.18
N ARG A 247 39.88 -20.87 12.00
CA ARG A 247 39.73 -20.18 10.70
C ARG A 247 38.33 -19.62 10.43
N PHE A 248 37.27 -20.31 10.87
CA PHE A 248 35.91 -19.82 10.72
C PHE A 248 35.57 -18.69 11.71
N VAL A 249 36.04 -18.79 12.95
CA VAL A 249 35.80 -17.80 14.02
C VAL A 249 36.62 -16.54 13.78
N ASP A 250 37.88 -16.69 13.39
CA ASP A 250 38.82 -15.60 13.09
C ASP A 250 38.67 -15.05 11.66
N ASN A 251 37.53 -15.32 11.01
CA ASN A 251 37.27 -14.89 9.64
C ASN A 251 37.36 -13.35 9.52
N LYS A 252 38.23 -12.88 8.63
CA LYS A 252 38.61 -11.47 8.51
C LYS A 252 37.45 -10.59 8.02
N PHE A 253 36.53 -11.13 7.22
CA PHE A 253 35.33 -10.41 6.80
C PHE A 253 34.41 -10.10 7.99
N ILE A 254 34.16 -11.07 8.87
CA ILE A 254 33.30 -10.89 10.04
C ILE A 254 33.90 -9.84 10.98
N LYS A 255 35.21 -9.90 11.21
CA LYS A 255 35.90 -8.88 11.98
C LYS A 255 35.73 -7.48 11.38
N ALA A 256 35.97 -7.34 10.08
CA ALA A 256 35.82 -6.06 9.37
C ALA A 256 34.38 -5.52 9.39
N LEU A 257 33.37 -6.41 9.33
CA LEU A 257 31.97 -6.03 9.45
C LEU A 257 31.64 -5.52 10.86
N CYS A 258 32.11 -6.19 11.91
CA CYS A 258 31.93 -5.77 13.30
C CYS A 258 32.66 -4.46 13.65
N GLU A 259 33.75 -4.13 12.93
CA GLU A 259 34.48 -2.87 13.08
C GLU A 259 33.90 -1.73 12.22
N ASN A 260 32.93 -2.02 11.35
CA ASN A 260 32.37 -1.05 10.44
C ASN A 260 31.49 0.00 11.16
N GLU A 261 31.80 1.28 10.94
CA GLU A 261 31.07 2.40 11.57
C GLU A 261 29.57 2.41 11.24
N ASP A 262 29.21 2.19 9.96
CA ASP A 262 27.81 2.26 9.53
C ASP A 262 27.00 1.10 10.11
N PHE A 263 27.60 -0.09 10.16
CA PHE A 263 26.99 -1.27 10.76
C PHE A 263 26.71 -1.04 12.24
N ASN A 264 27.73 -0.61 13.01
CA ASN A 264 27.60 -0.36 14.44
C ASN A 264 26.60 0.75 14.75
N ALA A 265 26.63 1.86 13.99
CA ALA A 265 25.67 2.95 14.16
C ALA A 265 24.22 2.46 13.98
N TYR A 266 23.97 1.61 12.98
CA TYR A 266 22.63 1.05 12.76
C TYR A 266 22.22 0.07 13.86
N MET A 267 23.15 -0.80 14.31
CA MET A 267 22.90 -1.75 15.41
C MET A 267 22.55 -1.03 16.72
N ASP A 268 23.27 0.05 17.05
CA ASP A 268 23.06 0.83 18.27
C ASP A 268 21.68 1.52 18.28
N GLU A 269 21.23 2.00 17.12
CA GLU A 269 19.94 2.67 16.96
C GLU A 269 18.77 1.67 17.00
N HIS A 270 18.87 0.54 16.29
CA HIS A 270 17.73 -0.36 16.04
C HIS A 270 17.70 -1.60 16.94
N LYS A 271 18.79 -1.89 17.67
CA LYS A 271 18.91 -3.01 18.63
C LYS A 271 18.49 -4.35 18.05
N LEU A 272 18.97 -4.65 16.85
CA LEU A 272 18.69 -5.90 16.16
C LEU A 272 19.38 -7.07 16.86
N SER A 273 18.71 -8.23 16.92
CA SER A 273 19.24 -9.45 17.53
C SER A 273 18.55 -10.70 16.99
N TRP A 274 19.32 -11.79 16.90
CA TRP A 274 18.86 -13.14 16.59
C TRP A 274 18.77 -14.04 17.84
N ASP A 275 18.88 -13.51 19.06
CA ASP A 275 18.90 -14.30 20.30
C ASP A 275 17.61 -15.11 20.49
N ALA A 276 16.46 -14.58 20.04
CA ALA A 276 15.17 -15.27 20.10
C ALA A 276 15.08 -16.48 19.14
N ASP A 277 15.95 -16.54 18.12
CA ASP A 277 15.92 -17.52 17.04
C ASP A 277 17.19 -18.39 17.05
N SER A 278 17.79 -18.59 18.23
CA SER A 278 19.03 -19.35 18.41
C SER A 278 18.96 -20.77 17.84
N ILE A 279 17.76 -21.36 17.78
CA ILE A 279 17.51 -22.68 17.17
C ILE A 279 17.74 -22.62 15.66
N MET A 280 17.21 -21.59 14.98
CA MET A 280 17.42 -21.39 13.55
C MET A 280 18.89 -21.09 13.25
N VAL A 281 19.53 -20.22 14.04
CA VAL A 281 20.97 -19.92 13.89
C VAL A 281 21.82 -21.18 14.05
N ARG A 282 21.51 -22.04 15.02
CA ARG A 282 22.17 -23.33 15.20
C ARG A 282 21.94 -24.27 14.01
N GLY A 283 20.70 -24.38 13.53
CA GLY A 283 20.38 -25.19 12.36
C GLY A 283 21.13 -24.75 11.10
N LEU A 284 21.22 -23.44 10.87
CA LEU A 284 22.03 -22.88 9.78
C LEU A 284 23.52 -23.19 9.95
N LEU A 285 24.06 -23.04 11.17
CA LEU A 285 25.45 -23.40 11.45
C LEU A 285 25.73 -24.88 11.16
N ASP A 286 24.86 -25.79 11.59
CA ASP A 286 25.00 -27.22 11.34
C ASP A 286 24.99 -27.51 9.83
N LYS A 287 24.06 -26.92 9.07
CA LYS A 287 24.01 -27.01 7.60
C LYS A 287 25.28 -26.47 6.94
N ILE A 288 25.82 -25.36 7.44
CA ILE A 288 27.08 -24.80 6.95
C ILE A 288 28.22 -25.78 7.21
N MET A 289 28.35 -26.30 8.43
CA MET A 289 29.43 -27.23 8.80
C MET A 289 29.38 -28.56 8.02
N GLU A 290 28.17 -29.03 7.69
CA GLU A 290 27.97 -30.23 6.88
C GLU A 290 28.29 -30.04 5.40
N SER A 291 28.29 -28.79 4.91
CA SER A 291 28.53 -28.47 3.51
C SER A 291 29.97 -28.72 3.04
N ASP A 292 30.12 -29.05 1.76
CA ASP A 292 31.45 -29.18 1.14
C ASP A 292 32.20 -27.83 1.12
N LEU A 293 31.47 -26.71 1.01
CA LEU A 293 32.05 -25.36 1.07
C LEU A 293 32.80 -25.11 2.38
N TYR A 294 32.21 -25.49 3.52
CA TYR A 294 32.86 -25.34 4.82
C TYR A 294 34.04 -26.31 4.99
N LYS A 295 33.86 -27.57 4.61
CA LYS A 295 34.93 -28.58 4.69
C LYS A 295 36.14 -28.18 3.86
N GLU A 296 35.93 -27.71 2.64
CA GLU A 296 37.00 -27.23 1.76
C GLU A 296 37.68 -25.98 2.31
N TYR A 297 36.91 -25.02 2.84
CA TYR A 297 37.44 -23.80 3.45
C TYR A 297 38.32 -24.12 4.67
N MET A 298 37.87 -25.03 5.54
CA MET A 298 38.61 -25.44 6.75
C MET A 298 39.83 -26.32 6.47
N ALA A 299 39.82 -27.11 5.38
CA ALA A 299 40.90 -28.01 5.01
C ALA A 299 42.13 -27.32 4.39
N ARG A 300 42.04 -26.02 4.06
CA ARG A 300 43.17 -25.26 3.51
C ARG A 300 44.33 -25.20 4.51
N ARG A 301 45.56 -25.40 4.02
CA ARG A 301 46.78 -25.35 4.85
C ARG A 301 47.35 -23.95 5.01
N GLU A 302 47.15 -23.10 4.00
CA GLU A 302 47.62 -21.71 4.00
C GLU A 302 46.59 -20.81 4.69
N GLU A 303 47.05 -19.76 5.36
CA GLU A 303 46.17 -18.76 5.96
C GLU A 303 45.27 -18.14 4.89
N SER A 304 43.98 -18.01 5.15
CA SER A 304 43.07 -17.46 4.16
C SER A 304 43.35 -15.97 3.93
N THR A 305 43.26 -15.58 2.66
CA THR A 305 43.30 -14.17 2.30
C THR A 305 41.97 -13.51 2.66
N TYR A 306 41.98 -12.19 2.85
CA TYR A 306 40.77 -11.43 3.15
C TYR A 306 39.69 -11.57 2.04
N GLU A 307 40.10 -11.66 0.77
CA GLU A 307 39.18 -11.90 -0.35
C GLU A 307 38.54 -13.30 -0.28
N GLU A 308 39.31 -14.32 0.10
CA GLU A 308 38.79 -15.69 0.28
C GLU A 308 37.80 -15.78 1.44
N ASP A 309 38.06 -15.09 2.54
CA ASP A 309 37.15 -15.02 3.69
C ASP A 309 35.81 -14.35 3.33
N CYS A 310 35.86 -13.31 2.49
CA CYS A 310 34.67 -12.66 1.94
C CYS A 310 33.92 -13.60 0.97
N ASP A 311 34.63 -14.27 0.06
CA ASP A 311 33.97 -15.15 -0.91
C ASP A 311 33.34 -16.36 -0.22
N PHE A 312 33.96 -16.91 0.83
CA PHE A 312 33.37 -17.96 1.65
C PHE A 312 31.97 -17.58 2.14
N TRP A 313 31.83 -16.44 2.84
CA TRP A 313 30.52 -15.97 3.30
C TRP A 313 29.57 -15.69 2.16
N ARG A 314 30.06 -15.13 1.05
CA ARG A 314 29.24 -14.90 -0.15
C ARG A 314 28.67 -16.20 -0.72
N GLN A 315 29.45 -17.29 -0.77
CA GLN A 315 28.98 -18.61 -1.20
C GLN A 315 28.02 -19.22 -0.19
N VAL A 316 28.27 -19.07 1.11
CA VAL A 316 27.36 -19.52 2.17
C VAL A 316 25.98 -18.85 2.04
N TYR A 317 25.93 -17.52 1.86
CA TYR A 317 24.66 -16.84 1.61
C TYR A 317 23.97 -17.35 0.36
N LYS A 318 24.72 -17.43 -0.75
CA LYS A 318 24.16 -17.76 -2.05
C LYS A 318 23.62 -19.19 -2.13
N ASN A 319 24.29 -20.16 -1.50
CA ASN A 319 24.04 -21.57 -1.71
C ASN A 319 23.36 -22.27 -0.52
N ILE A 320 23.40 -21.67 0.67
CA ILE A 320 22.87 -22.29 1.91
C ILE A 320 21.80 -21.40 2.54
N ILE A 321 22.12 -20.14 2.87
CA ILE A 321 21.22 -19.29 3.67
C ILE A 321 20.02 -18.79 2.87
N LEU A 322 20.25 -18.13 1.72
CA LEU A 322 19.18 -17.52 0.94
C LEU A 322 18.23 -18.53 0.25
N PRO A 323 18.72 -19.70 -0.24
CA PRO A 323 17.83 -20.73 -0.78
C PRO A 323 17.16 -21.61 0.28
N GLY A 324 17.55 -21.51 1.55
CA GLY A 324 17.08 -22.38 2.62
C GLY A 324 15.75 -21.93 3.23
N ASP A 325 14.85 -22.87 3.49
CA ASP A 325 13.53 -22.60 4.06
C ASP A 325 13.59 -22.10 5.52
N ASP A 326 14.60 -22.50 6.30
CA ASP A 326 14.69 -22.18 7.74
C ASP A 326 14.64 -20.66 8.00
N LEU A 327 15.34 -19.88 7.16
CA LEU A 327 15.38 -18.43 7.30
C LEU A 327 14.05 -17.81 6.84
N ALA A 328 13.50 -18.31 5.73
CA ALA A 328 12.22 -17.82 5.21
C ALA A 328 11.09 -18.01 6.24
N GLU A 329 11.00 -19.18 6.86
CA GLU A 329 9.99 -19.51 7.87
C GLU A 329 10.07 -18.58 9.10
N VAL A 330 11.28 -18.33 9.62
CA VAL A 330 11.46 -17.40 10.75
C VAL A 330 11.11 -15.97 10.34
N LEU A 331 11.50 -15.52 9.15
CA LEU A 331 11.19 -14.18 8.67
C LEU A 331 9.69 -13.96 8.48
N GLU A 332 8.96 -14.96 7.96
CA GLU A 332 7.50 -14.93 7.85
C GLU A 332 6.82 -14.69 9.21
N SER A 333 7.32 -15.35 10.26
CA SER A 333 6.77 -15.19 11.61
C SER A 333 7.05 -13.81 12.22
N LYS A 334 8.14 -13.14 11.81
CA LYS A 334 8.58 -11.85 12.37
C LYS A 334 7.95 -10.64 11.67
N SER A 335 7.78 -10.70 10.35
CA SER A 335 7.28 -9.56 9.58
C SER A 335 6.65 -10.02 8.28
N VAL A 336 5.39 -9.60 8.08
CA VAL A 336 4.66 -9.80 6.82
C VAL A 336 5.36 -9.11 5.64
N TYR A 337 6.19 -8.09 5.89
CA TYR A 337 6.87 -7.33 4.83
C TYR A 337 8.13 -8.01 4.28
N TRP A 338 8.73 -8.96 5.00
CA TRP A 338 10.07 -9.47 4.68
C TRP A 338 10.11 -10.61 3.69
N ASN A 339 9.05 -11.41 3.60
CA ASN A 339 9.07 -12.64 2.80
C ASN A 339 9.38 -12.35 1.32
N ASP A 340 8.68 -11.38 0.76
CA ASP A 340 8.86 -10.96 -0.64
C ASP A 340 10.19 -10.22 -0.88
N ASP A 341 10.80 -9.67 0.17
CA ASP A 341 12.01 -8.86 0.07
C ASP A 341 13.28 -9.69 0.17
N LEU A 342 13.22 -10.90 0.73
CA LEU A 342 14.39 -11.72 1.04
C LEU A 342 15.29 -11.93 -0.18
N HIS A 343 14.71 -12.29 -1.33
CA HIS A 343 15.47 -12.50 -2.54
C HIS A 343 16.17 -11.21 -3.00
N VAL A 344 15.43 -10.09 -3.07
CA VAL A 344 15.94 -8.80 -3.54
C VAL A 344 17.02 -8.27 -2.59
N VAL A 345 16.74 -8.23 -1.29
CA VAL A 345 17.65 -7.78 -0.24
C VAL A 345 18.88 -8.69 -0.16
N GLY A 346 18.70 -10.00 -0.31
CA GLY A 346 19.79 -10.97 -0.40
C GLY A 346 20.79 -10.64 -1.50
N THR A 347 20.33 -10.16 -2.66
CA THR A 347 21.26 -9.70 -3.72
C THR A 347 22.12 -8.52 -3.29
N PHE A 348 21.60 -7.62 -2.44
CA PHE A 348 22.36 -6.49 -1.91
C PHE A 348 23.34 -6.90 -0.81
N VAL A 349 22.99 -7.90 -0.01
CA VAL A 349 23.93 -8.53 0.93
C VAL A 349 25.10 -9.14 0.16
N LEU A 350 24.83 -9.94 -0.87
CA LEU A 350 25.88 -10.53 -1.73
C LEU A 350 26.75 -9.47 -2.41
N LYS A 351 26.17 -8.35 -2.85
CA LYS A 351 26.91 -7.20 -3.41
C LYS A 351 27.78 -6.52 -2.35
N THR A 352 27.28 -6.40 -1.13
CA THR A 352 28.02 -5.81 0.00
C THR A 352 29.23 -6.67 0.34
N ILE A 353 29.04 -7.98 0.55
CA ILE A 353 30.15 -8.91 0.83
C ILE A 353 31.18 -8.87 -0.30
N ARG A 354 30.75 -8.83 -1.57
CA ARG A 354 31.66 -8.68 -2.72
C ARG A 354 32.45 -7.37 -2.66
N LYS A 355 31.82 -6.26 -2.25
CA LYS A 355 32.49 -4.96 -2.08
C LYS A 355 33.54 -5.02 -0.97
N PHE A 356 33.24 -5.72 0.13
CA PHE A 356 34.24 -6.03 1.16
C PHE A 356 35.41 -6.82 0.56
N GLY A 357 35.18 -7.91 -0.19
CA GLY A 357 36.28 -8.67 -0.81
C GLY A 357 37.16 -7.90 -1.80
N GLN A 358 36.66 -6.78 -2.34
CA GLN A 358 37.40 -5.91 -3.28
C GLN A 358 38.11 -4.73 -2.59
N SER A 359 37.99 -4.59 -1.27
CA SER A 359 38.64 -3.51 -0.52
C SER A 359 40.16 -3.64 -0.56
N LYS A 360 40.84 -2.49 -0.61
CA LYS A 360 42.31 -2.42 -0.50
C LYS A 360 42.82 -2.32 0.93
N THR A 361 41.93 -2.03 1.88
CA THR A 361 42.25 -1.81 3.30
C THR A 361 41.46 -2.73 4.22
N GLU A 362 41.29 -3.99 3.80
CA GLU A 362 40.63 -5.05 4.57
C GLU A 362 39.26 -4.65 5.19
N GLY A 363 38.49 -3.82 4.48
CA GLY A 363 37.14 -3.40 4.85
C GLY A 363 37.05 -2.00 5.45
N ALA A 364 38.16 -1.40 5.87
CA ALA A 364 38.17 -0.09 6.55
C ALA A 364 37.67 1.07 5.66
N ASP A 365 37.80 0.96 4.34
CA ASP A 365 37.34 1.93 3.34
C ASP A 365 35.88 1.71 2.91
N ILE A 366 35.22 0.66 3.41
CA ILE A 366 33.89 0.28 2.96
C ILE A 366 32.81 0.98 3.78
N ARG A 367 32.02 1.82 3.11
CA ARG A 367 30.69 2.23 3.58
C ARG A 367 29.62 1.23 3.17
N LEU A 368 28.66 0.97 4.05
CA LEU A 368 27.48 0.17 3.75
C LEU A 368 26.57 0.90 2.76
N LEU A 369 25.63 0.16 2.17
CA LEU A 369 24.69 0.75 1.22
C LEU A 369 23.72 1.66 2.01
N PRO A 370 23.60 2.95 1.67
CA PRO A 370 22.58 3.81 2.29
C PRO A 370 21.19 3.28 1.94
N GLN A 371 20.17 3.62 2.73
CA GLN A 371 18.80 3.15 2.49
C GLN A 371 18.36 3.48 1.05
N PHE A 372 18.35 4.77 0.71
CA PHE A 372 18.11 5.28 -0.64
C PHE A 372 19.41 5.76 -1.29
N LYS A 373 19.46 5.73 -2.62
CA LYS A 373 20.59 6.26 -3.37
C LYS A 373 20.68 7.78 -3.28
N ASP A 374 19.53 8.45 -3.38
CA ASP A 374 19.37 9.88 -3.39
C ASP A 374 17.93 10.27 -2.97
N ASP A 375 17.70 11.56 -2.77
CA ASP A 375 16.37 12.09 -2.40
C ASP A 375 15.29 11.86 -3.47
N GLU A 376 15.68 11.65 -4.73
CA GLU A 376 14.74 11.34 -5.80
C GLU A 376 14.15 9.94 -5.58
N ASP A 377 15.01 8.95 -5.33
CA ASP A 377 14.61 7.57 -5.03
C ASP A 377 13.82 7.48 -3.71
N SER A 378 14.17 8.26 -2.69
CA SER A 378 13.40 8.33 -1.43
C SER A 378 11.95 8.82 -1.64
N ARG A 379 11.75 9.78 -2.54
CA ARG A 379 10.41 10.33 -2.85
C ARG A 379 9.67 9.56 -3.94
N PHE A 380 10.35 8.66 -4.66
CA PHE A 380 9.81 7.98 -5.83
C PHE A 380 8.56 7.14 -5.48
N GLY A 381 8.63 6.29 -4.46
CA GLY A 381 7.54 5.38 -4.09
C GLY A 381 6.28 6.11 -3.66
N ALA A 382 6.45 7.06 -2.74
CA ALA A 382 5.43 8.00 -2.30
C ALA A 382 4.69 8.65 -3.48
N ARG A 383 5.44 9.30 -4.36
CA ARG A 383 4.88 10.02 -5.50
C ARG A 383 4.19 9.08 -6.48
N LEU A 384 4.78 7.92 -6.75
CA LEU A 384 4.19 6.92 -7.65
C LEU A 384 2.84 6.43 -7.11
N PHE A 385 2.78 6.07 -5.82
CA PHE A 385 1.55 5.63 -5.15
C PHE A 385 0.47 6.73 -5.17
N GLU A 386 0.81 7.95 -4.74
CA GLU A 386 -0.14 9.07 -4.65
C GLU A 386 -0.76 9.42 -6.02
N ILE A 387 0.06 9.43 -7.09
CA ILE A 387 -0.43 9.70 -8.44
C ILE A 387 -1.25 8.52 -8.97
N ALA A 388 -0.83 7.28 -8.71
CA ALA A 388 -1.55 6.09 -9.13
C ALA A 388 -2.95 6.04 -8.50
N VAL A 389 -3.07 6.32 -7.20
CA VAL A 389 -4.37 6.43 -6.52
C VAL A 389 -5.20 7.55 -7.15
N LYS A 390 -4.63 8.73 -7.35
CA LYS A 390 -5.34 9.90 -7.87
C LYS A 390 -5.94 9.67 -9.26
N ASN A 391 -5.22 8.99 -10.14
CA ASN A 391 -5.60 8.80 -11.54
C ASN A 391 -6.06 7.35 -11.84
N CYS A 392 -6.30 6.53 -10.81
CA CYS A 392 -6.60 5.11 -10.97
C CYS A 392 -7.77 4.86 -11.92
N GLN A 393 -8.85 5.64 -11.78
CA GLN A 393 -10.05 5.49 -12.60
C GLN A 393 -9.78 5.82 -14.08
N GLU A 394 -9.10 6.94 -14.35
CA GLU A 394 -8.73 7.34 -15.71
C GLU A 394 -7.84 6.29 -16.38
N TYR A 395 -6.85 5.77 -15.65
CA TYR A 395 -5.94 4.75 -16.18
C TYR A 395 -6.63 3.40 -16.38
N ARG A 396 -7.61 3.07 -15.53
CA ARG A 396 -8.44 1.88 -15.69
C ARG A 396 -9.32 1.96 -16.93
N GLU A 397 -10.01 3.09 -17.14
CA GLU A 397 -10.82 3.32 -18.35
C GLU A 397 -9.96 3.24 -19.62
N LEU A 398 -8.74 3.77 -19.55
CA LEU A 398 -7.77 3.65 -20.64
C LEU A 398 -7.40 2.19 -20.91
N ILE A 399 -7.10 1.40 -19.86
CA ILE A 399 -6.83 -0.04 -19.99
C ILE A 399 -8.02 -0.75 -20.63
N ASP A 400 -9.23 -0.53 -20.10
CA ASP A 400 -10.46 -1.19 -20.55
C ASP A 400 -10.74 -0.90 -22.04
N SER A 401 -10.39 0.30 -22.53
CA SER A 401 -10.52 0.64 -23.96
C SER A 401 -9.67 -0.21 -24.91
N PHE A 402 -8.58 -0.82 -24.41
CA PHE A 402 -7.70 -1.71 -25.19
C PHE A 402 -7.98 -3.20 -24.95
N VAL A 403 -8.79 -3.54 -23.96
CA VAL A 403 -9.19 -4.92 -23.68
C VAL A 403 -10.26 -5.32 -24.68
N ASN A 404 -9.83 -5.93 -25.78
CA ASN A 404 -10.75 -6.46 -26.80
C ASN A 404 -11.44 -7.75 -26.30
N GLU A 405 -12.74 -7.68 -26.05
CA GLU A 405 -13.62 -8.81 -25.69
C GLU A 405 -13.57 -10.00 -26.67
N HIS A 406 -13.10 -9.78 -27.90
CA HIS A 406 -13.08 -10.78 -28.98
C HIS A 406 -11.75 -11.56 -29.10
N ARG A 407 -10.68 -11.14 -28.41
CA ARG A 407 -9.34 -11.79 -28.47
C ARG A 407 -8.93 -12.48 -27.18
N TRP A 408 -9.52 -12.10 -26.07
CA TRP A 408 -9.17 -12.57 -24.75
C TRP A 408 -10.44 -13.09 -24.09
N ASP A 409 -10.36 -14.30 -23.55
CA ASP A 409 -11.48 -14.92 -22.83
C ASP A 409 -11.97 -13.91 -21.79
N SER A 410 -13.23 -13.51 -21.88
CA SER A 410 -13.84 -12.45 -21.07
C SER A 410 -14.06 -12.86 -19.61
N GLU A 411 -13.43 -13.96 -19.18
CA GLU A 411 -13.27 -14.35 -17.79
C GLU A 411 -12.34 -13.36 -17.08
N ARG A 412 -12.94 -12.30 -16.53
CA ARG A 412 -12.43 -11.37 -15.50
C ARG A 412 -10.90 -11.19 -15.49
N LEU A 413 -10.43 -10.06 -16.04
CA LEU A 413 -9.09 -9.52 -15.78
C LEU A 413 -8.72 -9.71 -14.32
N ALA A 414 -7.59 -10.36 -14.06
CA ALA A 414 -7.08 -10.50 -12.71
C ALA A 414 -6.92 -9.09 -12.13
N PHE A 415 -7.47 -8.86 -10.93
CA PHE A 415 -7.40 -7.54 -10.30
C PHE A 415 -5.95 -7.06 -10.16
N MET A 416 -5.01 -7.99 -9.92
CA MET A 416 -3.58 -7.71 -9.88
C MET A 416 -3.04 -7.16 -11.21
N ASP A 417 -3.50 -7.66 -12.35
CA ASP A 417 -3.06 -7.16 -13.66
C ASP A 417 -3.47 -5.71 -13.88
N ILE A 418 -4.68 -5.35 -13.43
CA ILE A 418 -5.16 -3.97 -13.47
C ILE A 418 -4.26 -3.08 -12.61
N VAL A 419 -3.95 -3.48 -11.36
CA VAL A 419 -3.10 -2.71 -10.45
C VAL A 419 -1.69 -2.52 -11.03
N VAL A 420 -1.09 -3.57 -11.59
CA VAL A 420 0.23 -3.50 -12.24
C VAL A 420 0.19 -2.53 -13.42
N MET A 421 -0.80 -2.63 -14.31
CA MET A 421 -0.94 -1.74 -15.46
C MET A 421 -1.20 -0.29 -15.07
N VAL A 422 -2.06 -0.03 -14.07
CA VAL A 422 -2.31 1.32 -13.51
C VAL A 422 -1.00 1.93 -13.02
N THR A 423 -0.20 1.16 -12.28
CA THR A 423 1.09 1.63 -11.76
C THR A 423 2.09 1.88 -12.89
N ALA A 424 2.13 1.00 -13.91
CA ALA A 424 2.98 1.17 -15.08
C ALA A 424 2.64 2.44 -15.88
N ILE A 425 1.35 2.68 -16.16
CA ILE A 425 0.87 3.88 -16.86
C ILE A 425 1.20 5.13 -16.05
N THR A 426 1.05 5.06 -14.72
CA THR A 426 1.45 6.15 -13.81
C THR A 426 2.93 6.48 -13.99
N GLU A 427 3.81 5.48 -13.99
CA GLU A 427 5.24 5.68 -14.18
C GLU A 427 5.57 6.26 -15.57
N LEU A 428 4.95 5.71 -16.62
CA LEU A 428 5.15 6.13 -17.99
C LEU A 428 4.85 7.62 -18.20
N LEU A 429 3.76 8.12 -17.62
CA LEU A 429 3.29 9.50 -17.80
C LEU A 429 3.99 10.50 -16.88
N ASN A 430 4.36 10.11 -15.67
CA ASN A 430 4.75 11.07 -14.62
C ASN A 430 6.26 11.09 -14.33
N PHE A 431 7.02 10.12 -14.86
CA PHE A 431 8.46 9.99 -14.61
C PHE A 431 9.23 9.98 -15.94
N PRO A 432 9.41 11.16 -16.58
CA PRO A 432 10.01 11.28 -17.93
C PRO A 432 11.46 10.77 -18.00
N ALA A 433 12.20 10.82 -16.89
CA ALA A 433 13.58 10.36 -16.80
C ALA A 433 13.75 8.83 -16.90
N ILE A 434 12.67 8.05 -16.74
CA ILE A 434 12.72 6.58 -16.81
C ILE A 434 12.37 6.13 -18.24
N PRO A 435 13.28 5.41 -18.93
CA PRO A 435 13.02 4.91 -20.28
C PRO A 435 11.82 3.97 -20.34
N ILE A 436 11.05 4.05 -21.43
CA ILE A 436 9.83 3.24 -21.64
C ILE A 436 10.13 1.74 -21.52
N ALA A 437 11.21 1.28 -22.14
CA ALA A 437 11.60 -0.14 -22.13
C ALA A 437 11.93 -0.64 -20.71
N VAL A 438 12.53 0.20 -19.88
CA VAL A 438 12.82 -0.14 -18.47
C VAL A 438 11.50 -0.28 -17.71
N THR A 439 10.62 0.72 -17.78
CA THR A 439 9.31 0.65 -17.15
C THR A 439 8.56 -0.62 -17.57
N LEU A 440 8.48 -0.91 -18.88
CA LEU A 440 7.78 -2.08 -19.39
C LEU A 440 8.35 -3.40 -18.83
N ASN A 441 9.67 -3.59 -18.91
CA ASN A 441 10.31 -4.81 -18.41
C ASN A 441 10.03 -5.03 -16.92
N GLU A 442 10.16 -3.98 -16.10
CA GLU A 442 10.00 -4.07 -14.65
C GLU A 442 8.58 -4.49 -14.25
N TYR A 443 7.55 -3.88 -14.86
CA TYR A 443 6.16 -4.25 -14.53
C TYR A 443 5.74 -5.60 -15.13
N ILE A 444 6.36 -6.06 -16.23
CA ILE A 444 6.15 -7.43 -16.73
C ILE A 444 6.73 -8.47 -15.77
N GLU A 445 7.93 -8.24 -15.23
CA GLU A 445 8.54 -9.14 -14.23
C GLU A 445 7.71 -9.18 -12.96
N ILE A 446 7.19 -8.03 -12.49
CA ILE A 446 6.25 -7.97 -11.36
C ILE A 446 5.00 -8.81 -11.65
N ALA A 447 4.43 -8.70 -12.86
CA ALA A 447 3.25 -9.47 -13.23
C ALA A 447 3.51 -10.99 -13.25
N ASN A 448 4.68 -11.40 -13.75
CA ASN A 448 5.09 -12.81 -13.76
C ASN A 448 5.27 -13.38 -12.35
N ALA A 449 5.73 -12.55 -11.41
CA ALA A 449 5.95 -12.97 -10.03
C ALA A 449 4.66 -13.04 -9.19
N TYR A 450 3.71 -12.12 -9.41
CA TYR A 450 2.59 -11.92 -8.48
C TYR A 450 1.19 -12.14 -9.05
N SER A 451 1.05 -12.38 -10.36
CA SER A 451 -0.26 -12.57 -11.00
C SER A 451 -0.38 -13.97 -11.61
N THR A 452 -1.12 -14.12 -12.72
CA THR A 452 -1.31 -15.43 -13.37
C THR A 452 -0.15 -15.77 -14.32
N PRO A 453 0.08 -17.06 -14.64
CA PRO A 453 1.14 -17.46 -15.57
C PRO A 453 1.09 -16.83 -16.97
N ARG A 454 -0.06 -16.27 -17.38
CA ARG A 454 -0.24 -15.59 -18.68
C ARG A 454 -0.18 -14.06 -18.57
N SER A 455 -0.10 -13.51 -17.36
CA SER A 455 -0.24 -12.08 -17.10
C SER A 455 0.88 -11.25 -17.70
N GLY A 456 2.15 -11.69 -17.66
CA GLY A 456 3.25 -10.92 -18.26
C GLY A 456 3.09 -10.68 -19.76
N ALA A 457 2.71 -11.73 -20.52
CA ALA A 457 2.47 -11.60 -21.96
C ALA A 457 1.24 -10.73 -22.27
N PHE A 458 0.18 -10.87 -21.47
CA PHE A 458 -1.04 -10.09 -21.59
C PHE A 458 -0.78 -8.58 -21.34
N ILE A 459 -0.19 -8.24 -20.19
CA ILE A 459 0.14 -6.88 -19.80
C ILE A 459 1.07 -6.22 -20.81
N ASN A 460 2.06 -6.96 -21.33
CA ASN A 460 2.94 -6.46 -22.38
C ASN A 460 2.16 -5.99 -23.62
N GLY A 461 1.19 -6.80 -24.09
CA GLY A 461 0.36 -6.46 -25.25
C GLY A 461 -0.54 -5.23 -25.02
N ILE A 462 -1.15 -5.12 -23.84
CA ILE A 462 -1.98 -3.96 -23.48
C ILE A 462 -1.13 -2.70 -23.33
N LEU A 463 -0.04 -2.75 -22.55
CA LEU A 463 0.84 -1.60 -22.35
C LEU A 463 1.47 -1.10 -23.66
N TYR A 464 1.82 -1.99 -24.59
CA TYR A 464 2.29 -1.58 -25.91
C TYR A 464 1.22 -0.77 -26.67
N SER A 465 -0.04 -1.20 -26.60
CA SER A 465 -1.17 -0.51 -27.24
C SER A 465 -1.42 0.87 -26.59
N VAL A 466 -1.42 0.91 -25.26
CA VAL A 466 -1.53 2.14 -24.47
C VAL A 466 -0.39 3.12 -24.82
N ILE A 467 0.86 2.66 -24.86
CA ILE A 467 2.03 3.50 -25.20
C ILE A 467 1.87 4.12 -26.60
N ASN A 468 1.47 3.33 -27.60
CA ASN A 468 1.29 3.84 -28.96
C ASN A 468 0.17 4.89 -29.03
N HIS A 469 -0.93 4.66 -28.31
CA HIS A 469 -2.01 5.63 -28.20
C HIS A 469 -1.56 6.93 -27.52
N LEU A 470 -0.91 6.84 -26.36
CA LEU A 470 -0.40 8.01 -25.63
C LEU A 470 0.65 8.81 -26.43
N LYS A 471 1.46 8.14 -27.26
CA LYS A 471 2.35 8.80 -28.23
C LYS A 471 1.58 9.54 -29.32
N SER A 472 0.54 8.91 -29.89
CA SER A 472 -0.28 9.52 -30.93
C SER A 472 -1.05 10.77 -30.44
N GLU A 473 -1.43 10.80 -29.17
CA GLU A 473 -2.07 11.97 -28.54
C GLU A 473 -1.07 13.06 -28.08
N GLY A 474 0.24 12.83 -28.22
CA GLY A 474 1.27 13.75 -27.74
C GLY A 474 1.36 13.85 -26.20
N LYS A 475 0.67 12.97 -25.47
CA LYS A 475 0.70 12.91 -23.99
C LYS A 475 1.98 12.26 -23.45
N LEU A 476 2.64 11.43 -24.26
CA LEU A 476 3.89 10.76 -23.89
C LEU A 476 5.07 11.38 -24.64
N ILE A 477 5.72 12.36 -24.01
CA ILE A 477 6.92 13.03 -24.52
C ILE A 477 8.14 12.38 -23.86
N LYS A 478 8.53 11.19 -24.34
CA LYS A 478 9.76 10.48 -23.94
C LYS A 478 10.57 10.16 -25.20
N ALA A 479 11.89 10.36 -25.13
CA ALA A 479 12.83 9.98 -26.19
C ALA A 479 13.00 8.46 -26.28
#